data_AF-A0A6A2ES95-F1
#
_entry.id   AF-A0A6A2ES95-F1
#
_cell.length_a   1.000
_cell.length_b   1.000
_cell.length_c   1.000
_cell.angle_alpha   90.00
_cell.angle_beta   90.00
_cell.angle_gamma   90.00
#
_symmetry.space_group_name_H-M   'P 1'
#
loop_
_entity.id
_entity.type
_entity.pdbx_description
1 polymer ?
#
loop_
_entity_poly.entity_id
_entity_poly.type
_entity_poly.pdbx_seq_one_letter_code
_entity_poly.pdbx_strand_id
1 'polypeptide(L)'
;MQNVYTRKILQLSPSVKLVFKVLEFKGLMTQKEIVAESYLPPRTVRYALSILKKEGILEERLYYKDARQCLYGVKAPQDDELLSNFACGMV
;
A
#
# COMPACT_ATOMS: atom_id res chain seq x y z
N MET A 1 -11.55 10.94 12.26
CA MET A 1 -10.48 9.98 11.87
C MET A 1 -9.16 10.76 11.76
N GLN A 2 -8.37 10.79 12.83
CA GLN A 2 -7.05 11.44 12.84
C GLN A 2 -6.05 10.49 12.16
N ASN A 3 -5.57 10.88 10.98
CA ASN A 3 -4.58 10.10 10.23
C ASN A 3 -3.16 10.39 10.80
N VAL A 4 -2.55 9.36 11.40
CA VAL A 4 -1.23 9.43 12.06
C VAL A 4 -0.11 9.79 11.07
N TYR A 5 -0.31 9.57 9.76
CA TYR A 5 0.68 9.76 8.70
C TYR A 5 0.60 11.12 7.99
N THR A 6 -0.32 12.00 8.41
CA THR A 6 -0.62 13.27 7.71
C THR A 6 0.64 14.10 7.41
N ARG A 7 1.56 14.28 8.37
CA ARG A 7 2.79 15.08 8.16
C ARG A 7 3.71 14.50 7.09
N LYS A 8 3.88 13.17 7.07
CA LYS A 8 4.73 12.49 6.06
C LYS A 8 4.10 12.61 4.68
N ILE A 9 2.80 12.30 4.58
CA ILE A 9 2.06 12.29 3.31
C ILE A 9 2.03 13.67 2.67
N LEU A 10 1.93 14.76 3.45
CA LEU A 10 1.91 16.12 2.92
C LEU A 10 3.17 16.48 2.11
N GLN A 11 4.32 15.89 2.43
CA GLN A 11 5.59 16.10 1.73
C GLN A 11 5.74 15.21 0.48
N LEU A 12 4.85 14.25 0.28
CA LEU A 12 4.91 13.32 -0.86
C LEU A 12 4.27 13.92 -2.11
N SER A 13 4.67 13.36 -3.26
CA SER A 13 4.15 13.79 -4.56
C SER A 13 2.63 13.54 -4.69
N PRO A 14 1.92 14.31 -5.54
CA PRO A 14 0.47 14.20 -5.67
C PRO A 14 -0.02 12.79 -6.02
N SER A 15 0.70 12.07 -6.89
CA SER A 15 0.37 10.70 -7.27
C SER A 15 0.47 9.73 -6.10
N VAL A 16 1.47 9.89 -5.23
CA VAL A 16 1.63 9.07 -4.02
C VAL A 16 0.47 9.30 -3.05
N LYS A 17 0.09 10.57 -2.85
CA LYS A 17 -1.05 10.94 -2.00
C LYS A 17 -2.36 10.33 -2.50
N LEU A 18 -2.58 10.34 -3.83
CA LEU A 18 -3.76 9.73 -4.43
C LEU A 18 -3.80 8.22 -4.16
N VAL A 19 -2.70 7.50 -4.41
CA VAL A 19 -2.63 6.05 -4.16
C VAL A 19 -2.86 5.72 -2.68
N PHE A 20 -2.26 6.52 -1.78
CA PHE A 20 -2.52 6.39 -0.35
C PHE A 20 -4.02 6.52 -0.04
N LYS A 21 -4.70 7.53 -0.59
CA LYS A 21 -6.13 7.71 -0.38
C LYS A 21 -6.95 6.55 -0.93
N VAL A 22 -6.64 6.06 -2.13
CA VAL A 22 -7.33 4.88 -2.69
C VAL A 22 -7.22 3.69 -1.75
N LEU A 23 -6.02 3.39 -1.22
CA LEU A 23 -5.82 2.31 -0.25
C LEU A 23 -6.50 2.56 1.09
N GLU A 24 -6.53 3.81 1.56
CA GLU A 24 -7.24 4.17 2.81
C GLU A 24 -8.77 3.96 2.68
N PHE A 25 -9.35 4.25 1.51
CA PHE A 25 -10.79 4.09 1.28
C PHE A 25 -11.21 2.66 0.93
N LYS A 26 -10.39 1.93 0.15
CA LYS A 26 -10.75 0.60 -0.37
C LYS A 26 -10.10 -0.55 0.38
N GLY A 27 -9.10 -0.28 1.22
CA GLY A 27 -8.39 -1.27 2.00
C GLY A 27 -7.33 -2.04 1.20
N LEU A 28 -7.20 -3.34 1.51
CA LEU A 28 -6.21 -4.22 0.89
C LEU A 28 -6.57 -4.51 -0.57
N MET A 29 -5.67 -4.16 -1.48
CA MET A 29 -5.89 -4.31 -2.92
C MET A 29 -4.66 -4.85 -3.62
N THR A 30 -4.85 -5.61 -4.69
CA THR A 30 -3.75 -5.99 -5.58
C THR A 30 -3.25 -4.77 -6.35
N GLN A 31 -2.02 -4.84 -6.83
CA GLN A 31 -1.46 -3.80 -7.69
C GLN A 31 -2.33 -3.48 -8.92
N LYS A 32 -2.95 -4.49 -9.52
CA LYS A 32 -3.81 -4.32 -10.71
C LYS A 32 -5.07 -3.54 -10.38
N GLU A 33 -5.69 -3.84 -9.24
CA GLU A 33 -6.88 -3.11 -8.79
C GLU A 33 -6.53 -1.66 -8.46
N ILE A 34 -5.37 -1.40 -7.84
CA ILE A 34 -4.93 -0.02 -7.56
C ILE A 34 -4.76 0.78 -8.86
N VAL A 35 -4.24 0.17 -9.93
CA VAL A 35 -4.17 0.80 -11.25
C VAL A 35 -5.57 1.15 -11.76
N ALA A 36 -6.50 0.20 -11.69
CA ALA A 36 -7.87 0.40 -12.15
C ALA A 36 -8.59 1.52 -11.38
N GLU A 37 -8.37 1.60 -10.07
CA GLU A 37 -9.08 2.53 -9.19
C GLU A 37 -8.47 3.92 -9.11
N SER A 38 -7.13 4.02 -9.23
CA SER A 38 -6.44 5.31 -9.23
C SER A 38 -6.43 5.99 -10.60
N TYR A 39 -6.77 5.26 -11.67
CA TYR A 39 -6.61 5.69 -13.07
C TYR A 39 -5.19 6.15 -13.42
N LEU A 40 -4.19 5.75 -12.62
CA LEU A 40 -2.80 6.07 -12.88
C LEU A 40 -2.14 4.98 -13.74
N PRO A 41 -1.14 5.34 -14.56
CA PRO A 41 -0.33 4.35 -15.25
C PRO A 41 0.31 3.35 -14.28
N PRO A 42 0.44 2.05 -14.64
CA PRO A 42 1.02 1.03 -13.77
C PRO A 42 2.40 1.38 -13.20
N ARG A 43 3.22 2.10 -13.98
CA ARG A 43 4.56 2.53 -13.53
C ARG A 43 4.48 3.59 -12.42
N THR A 44 3.50 4.49 -12.49
CA THR A 44 3.26 5.50 -11.45
C THR A 44 2.73 4.85 -10.19
N VAL A 45 1.87 3.84 -10.30
CA VAL A 45 1.41 3.06 -9.14
C VAL A 45 2.58 2.31 -8.48
N ARG A 46 3.45 1.65 -9.26
CA ARG A 46 4.68 1.02 -8.73
C ARG A 46 5.54 2.01 -7.98
N TYR A 47 5.78 3.16 -8.60
CA TYR A 47 6.55 4.23 -7.98
C TYR A 47 5.90 4.67 -6.67
N ALA A 48 4.60 4.94 -6.66
CA ALA A 48 3.87 5.36 -5.48
C ALA A 48 3.95 4.32 -4.34
N LEU A 49 3.71 3.05 -4.64
CA LEU A 49 3.84 1.96 -3.67
C LEU A 49 5.27 1.87 -3.12
N SER A 50 6.29 2.03 -3.97
CA SER A 50 7.69 2.01 -3.52
C SER A 50 8.02 3.15 -2.55
N ILE A 51 7.44 4.35 -2.76
CA ILE A 51 7.60 5.49 -1.86
C ILE A 51 6.85 5.25 -0.55
N LEU A 52 5.60 4.78 -0.59
CA LEU A 52 4.83 4.47 0.62
C LEU A 52 5.48 3.36 1.47
N LYS A 53 6.11 2.37 0.81
CA LYS A 53 6.90 1.32 1.48
C LYS A 53 8.13 1.91 2.17
N LYS A 54 8.89 2.78 1.49
CA LYS A 54 10.05 3.46 2.06
C LYS A 54 9.70 4.32 3.28
N GLU A 55 8.55 4.99 3.25
CA GLU A 55 8.05 5.80 4.36
C GLU A 55 7.50 4.98 5.54
N GLY A 56 7.39 3.65 5.38
CA GLY A 56 6.86 2.73 6.39
C GLY A 56 5.35 2.80 6.58
N ILE A 57 4.62 3.33 5.59
CA ILE A 57 3.16 3.54 5.64
C ILE A 57 2.40 2.35 5.02
N LEU A 58 3.06 1.63 4.12
CA LEU A 58 2.48 0.51 3.37
C LEU A 58 2.66 -0.82 4.11
N GLU A 59 1.63 -1.65 4.10
CA GLU A 59 1.72 -3.09 4.39
C GLU A 59 1.54 -3.93 3.12
N GLU A 60 2.21 -5.09 3.09
CA GLU A 60 2.13 -6.05 2.01
C GLU A 60 1.74 -7.41 2.60
N ARG A 61 0.73 -8.06 2.01
CA ARG A 61 0.25 -9.39 2.40
C ARG A 61 0.24 -10.32 1.19
N LEU A 62 0.52 -11.60 1.38
CA LEU A 62 0.39 -12.60 0.32
C LEU A 62 -1.07 -12.75 -0.11
N TYR A 63 -1.32 -12.83 -1.42
CA TYR A 63 -2.65 -13.12 -1.91
C TYR A 63 -2.89 -14.63 -1.99
N TYR A 64 -3.71 -15.18 -1.08
CA TYR A 64 -3.93 -16.64 -1.02
C TYR A 64 -4.55 -17.26 -2.27
N LYS A 65 -5.32 -16.49 -3.05
CA LYS A 65 -5.93 -16.98 -4.30
C LYS A 65 -4.91 -17.10 -5.43
N ASP A 66 -3.84 -16.30 -5.39
CA ASP A 66 -2.74 -16.34 -6.35
C ASP A 66 -1.46 -15.88 -5.65
N ALA A 67 -0.64 -16.84 -5.23
CA ALA A 67 0.59 -16.58 -4.49
C ALA A 67 1.65 -15.78 -5.28
N ARG A 68 1.46 -15.56 -6.58
CA ARG A 68 2.31 -14.68 -7.40
C ARG A 68 1.97 -13.21 -7.21
N GLN A 69 0.87 -12.91 -6.53
CA GLN A 69 0.38 -11.57 -6.29
C GLN A 69 0.42 -11.24 -4.81
N CYS A 70 0.51 -9.94 -4.53
CA CYS A 70 0.54 -9.41 -3.19
C CYS A 70 -0.54 -8.33 -3.08
N LEU A 71 -1.17 -8.29 -1.92
CA LEU A 71 -2.13 -7.28 -1.52
C LEU A 71 -1.38 -6.16 -0.81
N TYR A 72 -1.72 -4.92 -1.16
CA TYR A 72 -1.15 -3.71 -0.60
C TYR A 72 -2.21 -2.99 0.21
N GLY A 73 -1.84 -2.48 1.38
CA GLY A 73 -2.74 -1.74 2.28
C GLY A 73 -2.00 -0.65 3.03
N VAL A 74 -2.75 0.20 3.73
CA VAL A 74 -2.18 1.16 4.67
C VAL A 74 -2.05 0.48 6.02
N LYS A 75 -0.87 0.55 6.64
CA LYS A 75 -0.66 0.04 8.00
C LYS A 75 -1.64 0.72 8.96
N ALA A 76 -2.47 -0.05 9.66
CA ALA A 76 -3.18 0.42 10.82
C ALA A 76 -2.23 0.40 12.04
N PRO A 77 -2.31 1.35 12.98
CA PRO A 77 -1.47 1.37 14.19
C PRO A 77 -1.64 0.17 15.15
N GLN A 78 -2.41 -0.86 14.79
CA GLN A 78 -2.85 -1.92 15.72
C GLN A 78 -2.38 -3.33 15.34
N ASP A 79 -1.76 -3.54 14.17
CA ASP A 79 -1.38 -4.89 13.71
C ASP A 79 0.13 -5.13 13.84
N ASP A 80 0.68 -5.03 15.06
CA ASP A 80 2.06 -5.49 15.37
C ASP A 80 2.07 -6.87 16.07
N GLU A 81 0.91 -7.49 16.33
CA GLU A 81 0.81 -8.73 17.12
C GLU A 81 0.53 -10.02 16.33
N LEU A 82 0.50 -10.01 14.99
CA LEU A 82 0.43 -11.25 14.19
C LEU A 82 1.57 -11.38 13.17
N LEU A 83 2.75 -10.91 13.56
CA LEU A 83 4.00 -11.15 12.84
C LEU A 83 4.39 -12.63 12.89
N SER A 84 4.17 -13.38 11.80
CA SER A 84 5.11 -14.45 11.40
C SER A 84 4.84 -15.11 10.05
N ASN A 85 3.68 -14.92 9.41
CA ASN A 85 3.36 -15.73 8.23
C ASN A 85 3.16 -14.85 6.99
N PHE A 86 3.98 -15.08 5.96
CA PHE A 86 3.79 -14.63 4.57
C PHE A 86 4.31 -13.23 4.16
N ALA A 87 5.59 -12.95 4.45
CA ALA A 87 6.31 -11.90 3.72
C ALA A 87 6.39 -12.23 2.22
N CYS A 88 5.87 -11.35 1.37
CA CYS A 88 6.00 -11.41 -0.08
C CYS A 88 7.43 -10.98 -0.47
N GLY A 89 8.34 -11.95 -0.58
CA GLY A 89 9.66 -11.78 -1.20
C GLY A 89 10.80 -11.38 -0.26
N MET A 90 11.43 -12.38 0.36
CA MET A 90 12.88 -12.41 0.57
C MET A 90 13.42 -13.62 -0.22
N VAL A 91 13.80 -13.39 -1.48
CA VAL A 91 14.75 -14.21 -2.24
C VAL A 91 15.66 -13.24 -2.98
#